data_AF-A0A2V8AYC2-F1
#
_entry.id   AF-A0A2V8AYC2-F1
#
_cell.length_a   1.000
_cell.length_b   1.000
_cell.length_c   1.000
_cell.angle_alpha   90.00
_cell.angle_beta   90.00
_cell.angle_gamma   90.00
#
_symmetry.space_group_name_H-M   'P 1'
#
loop_
_entity.id
_entity.type
_entity.pdbx_description
1 polymer ?
#
loop_
_entity_poly.entity_id
_entity_poly.type
_entity_poly.pdbx_seq_one_letter_code
_entity_poly.pdbx_strand_id
1 'polypeptide(L)'
;MLKVPHHGSSNNLEVDFFERITADHYVFSGDGEHGNPERESLEMLFKARGKAKFQIHLTYPIDEIDVARAADWKKEQVKEQKRKAAGSKKAPRPNWSPANQSLAAFFNAQKLAGGQKICISDPAKPHVIDLLDPLGY
;
A
#
# COMPACT_ATOMS: atom_id res chain seq x y z
N MET A 1 8.33 -8.58 12.59
CA MET A 1 7.37 -8.32 11.50
C MET A 1 6.37 -7.27 11.96
N LEU A 2 5.95 -6.37 11.06
CA LEU A 2 4.91 -5.37 11.31
C LEU A 2 3.76 -5.58 10.31
N LYS A 3 2.58 -5.95 10.81
CA LYS A 3 1.35 -5.74 10.04
C LYS A 3 1.05 -4.25 10.04
N VAL A 4 1.00 -3.65 8.86
CA VAL A 4 0.80 -2.21 8.74
C VAL A 4 -0.60 -1.85 9.25
N PRO A 5 -0.72 -0.83 10.13
CA PRO A 5 -1.99 -0.35 10.65
C PRO A 5 -3.05 -0.16 9.56
N HIS A 6 -4.29 -0.54 9.89
CA HIS A 6 -5.48 -0.26 9.08
C HIS A 6 -5.32 -0.62 7.58
N HIS A 7 -4.78 -1.81 7.30
CA HIS A 7 -4.57 -2.33 5.94
C HIS A 7 -3.66 -1.46 5.04
N GLY A 8 -2.94 -0.49 5.62
CA GLY A 8 -2.11 0.46 4.88
C GLY A 8 -2.81 1.76 4.50
N SER A 9 -3.78 2.24 5.29
CA SER A 9 -4.30 3.60 5.11
C SER A 9 -3.31 4.66 5.56
N SER A 10 -3.07 5.67 4.73
CA SER A 10 -2.19 6.80 5.03
C SER A 10 -2.78 7.73 6.09
N ASN A 11 -4.08 7.62 6.42
CA ASN A 11 -4.68 8.39 7.52
C ASN A 11 -4.23 7.92 8.91
N ASN A 12 -3.54 6.78 9.00
CA ASN A 12 -3.05 6.20 10.25
C ASN A 12 -1.53 6.14 10.30
N LEU A 13 -0.85 6.69 9.30
CA LEU A 13 0.58 6.53 9.09
C LEU A 13 1.18 7.89 8.77
N GLU A 14 2.43 8.04 9.19
CA GLU A 14 3.30 9.15 8.84
C GLU A 14 4.69 8.59 8.57
N VAL A 15 5.57 9.39 7.98
CA VAL A 15 6.95 8.96 7.72
C VAL A 15 7.67 8.60 9.03
N ASP A 16 7.46 9.39 10.08
CA ASP A 16 8.12 9.21 11.39
C ASP A 16 7.72 7.91 12.10
N PHE A 17 6.52 7.40 11.82
CA PHE A 17 6.08 6.08 12.28
C PHE A 17 7.01 4.98 11.76
N PHE A 18 7.37 4.99 10.48
CA PHE A 18 8.28 4.01 9.87
C PHE A 18 9.76 4.26 10.18
N GLU A 19 10.12 5.46 10.63
CA GLU A 19 11.45 5.76 11.19
C GLU A 19 11.60 5.12 12.57
N ARG A 20 10.57 5.26 13.42
CA ARG A 20 10.56 4.78 14.81
C ARG A 20 10.28 3.28 14.93
N ILE A 21 9.31 2.77 14.18
CA ILE A 21 8.85 1.38 14.25
C ILE A 21 9.36 0.63 13.02
N THR A 22 10.48 -0.05 13.22
CA THR A 22 11.22 -0.73 12.16
C THR A 22 10.89 -2.21 12.13
N ALA A 23 10.81 -2.80 10.94
CA ALA A 23 10.67 -4.24 10.78
C ALA A 23 11.40 -4.74 9.53
N ASP A 24 11.83 -5.99 9.53
CA ASP A 24 12.36 -6.64 8.32
C ASP A 24 11.24 -7.08 7.37
N HIS A 25 10.01 -7.20 7.88
CA HIS A 25 8.83 -7.63 7.13
C HIS A 25 7.66 -6.69 7.43
N TYR A 26 7.15 -6.02 6.40
CA TYR A 26 5.97 -5.16 6.44
C TYR A 26 4.83 -5.85 5.68
N VAL A 27 3.73 -6.14 6.36
CA VAL A 27 2.57 -6.84 5.78
C VAL A 27 1.44 -5.86 5.53
N PHE A 28 1.03 -5.73 4.28
CA PHE A 28 -0.11 -4.95 3.82
C PHE A 28 -1.23 -5.91 3.41
N SER A 29 -2.34 -5.84 4.15
CA SER A 29 -3.45 -6.79 4.05
C SER A 29 -4.73 -6.18 3.48
N GLY A 30 -4.61 -5.19 2.60
CA GLY A 30 -5.73 -4.55 1.91
C GLY A 30 -5.87 -5.08 0.48
N ASP A 31 -7.09 -5.29 0.04
CA ASP A 31 -7.46 -5.77 -1.30
C ASP A 31 -7.83 -4.64 -2.27
N GLY A 32 -7.79 -3.40 -1.81
CA GLY A 32 -8.17 -2.21 -2.57
C GLY A 32 -9.63 -1.80 -2.46
N GLU A 33 -10.53 -2.59 -1.85
CA GLU A 33 -11.98 -2.31 -1.80
C GLU A 33 -12.30 -0.94 -1.18
N HIS A 34 -11.47 -0.50 -0.25
CA HIS A 34 -11.59 0.79 0.44
C HIS A 34 -10.39 1.71 0.19
N GLY A 35 -9.75 1.57 -0.99
CA GLY A 35 -8.59 2.38 -1.37
C GLY A 35 -7.25 1.88 -0.80
N ASN A 36 -7.29 0.93 0.15
CA ASN A 36 -6.12 0.42 0.86
C ASN A 36 -5.56 -0.87 0.24
N PRO A 37 -4.23 -1.06 0.18
CA PRO A 37 -3.22 -0.15 0.71
C PRO A 37 -3.07 1.11 -0.16
N GLU A 38 -3.01 2.26 0.50
CA GLU A 38 -2.80 3.55 -0.18
C GLU A 38 -1.35 3.64 -0.65
N ARG A 39 -1.14 4.20 -1.84
CA ARG A 39 0.20 4.37 -2.43
C ARG A 39 1.07 5.24 -1.53
N GLU A 40 0.46 6.26 -0.95
CA GLU A 40 1.04 7.21 -0.02
C GLU A 40 1.67 6.51 1.19
N SER A 41 1.04 5.47 1.72
CA SER A 41 1.59 4.67 2.83
C SER A 41 2.88 3.95 2.45
N LEU A 42 2.96 3.43 1.22
CA LEU A 42 4.16 2.79 0.69
C LEU A 42 5.25 3.83 0.40
N GLU A 43 4.88 5.00 -0.12
CA GLU A 43 5.80 6.12 -0.30
C GLU A 43 6.43 6.57 1.02
N MET A 44 5.62 6.68 2.09
CA MET A 44 6.10 6.98 3.44
C MET A 44 7.09 5.93 3.93
N LEU A 45 6.80 4.64 3.72
CA LEU A 45 7.70 3.55 4.10
C LEU A 45 9.04 3.65 3.36
N PHE A 46 9.04 3.79 2.03
CA PHE A 46 10.28 3.90 1.25
C PHE A 46 11.07 5.16 1.62
N LYS A 47 10.39 6.27 1.88
CA LYS A 47 11.03 7.51 2.35
C LYS A 47 11.72 7.32 3.71
N ALA A 48 11.04 6.71 4.67
CA ALA A 48 11.57 6.49 6.02
C ALA A 48 12.72 5.47 6.06
N ARG A 49 12.63 4.40 5.26
CA ARG A 49 13.60 3.29 5.31
C ARG A 49 14.77 3.48 4.34
N GLY A 50 14.61 4.30 3.29
CA GLY A 50 15.65 4.56 2.31
C GLY A 50 16.23 3.26 1.72
N LYS A 51 17.51 3.01 1.98
CA LYS A 51 18.25 1.81 1.52
C LYS A 51 18.29 0.66 2.53
N ALA A 52 17.60 0.77 3.66
CA ALA A 52 17.52 -0.32 4.64
C ALA A 52 16.92 -1.58 4.01
N LYS A 53 17.34 -2.74 4.50
CA LYS A 53 16.82 -4.04 4.07
C LYS A 53 15.46 -4.27 4.72
N PHE A 54 14.45 -4.62 3.91
CA PHE A 54 13.13 -5.03 4.38
C PHE A 54 12.36 -5.69 3.24
N GLN A 55 11.31 -6.43 3.59
CA GLN A 55 10.42 -7.05 2.62
C GLN A 55 9.01 -6.50 2.81
N ILE A 56 8.34 -6.19 1.71
CA ILE A 56 6.91 -5.87 1.67
C ILE A 56 6.16 -7.14 1.30
N HIS A 57 5.12 -7.47 2.04
CA HIS A 57 4.22 -8.58 1.77
C HIS A 57 2.84 -8.01 1.45
N LEU A 58 2.37 -8.21 0.23
CA LEU A 58 1.00 -7.90 -0.20
C LEU A 58 0.19 -9.19 -0.19
N THR A 59 -0.92 -9.21 0.55
CA THR A 59 -1.78 -10.41 0.64
C THR A 59 -2.79 -10.53 -0.50
N TYR A 60 -2.73 -9.62 -1.48
CA TYR A 60 -3.52 -9.66 -2.71
C TYR A 60 -2.64 -9.26 -3.92
N PRO A 61 -2.95 -9.75 -5.13
CA PRO A 61 -2.27 -9.32 -6.36
C PRO A 61 -2.37 -7.81 -6.58
N ILE A 62 -1.29 -7.21 -7.08
CA ILE A 62 -1.20 -5.75 -7.30
C ILE A 62 -2.24 -5.27 -8.31
N ASP A 63 -2.48 -6.04 -9.37
CA ASP A 63 -3.46 -5.74 -10.41
C ASP A 63 -4.89 -5.76 -9.88
N GLU A 64 -5.23 -6.75 -9.04
CA GLU A 64 -6.52 -6.79 -8.34
C GLU A 64 -6.69 -5.59 -7.40
N ILE A 65 -5.67 -5.28 -6.60
CA ILE A 65 -5.67 -4.12 -5.71
C ILE A 65 -5.90 -2.83 -6.52
N ASP A 66 -5.16 -2.62 -7.62
CA ASP A 66 -5.27 -1.39 -8.41
C ASP A 66 -6.65 -1.26 -9.09
N VAL A 67 -7.27 -2.37 -9.50
CA VAL A 67 -8.65 -2.35 -10.01
C VAL A 67 -9.64 -1.90 -8.93
N ALA A 68 -9.57 -2.49 -7.73
CA ALA A 68 -10.46 -2.15 -6.64
C ALA A 68 -10.24 -0.70 -6.16
N ARG A 69 -8.98 -0.26 -6.03
CA ARG A 69 -8.63 1.12 -5.66
C ARG A 69 -9.13 2.13 -6.68
N ALA A 70 -9.03 1.84 -7.98
CA ALA A 70 -9.54 2.72 -9.02
C ALA A 70 -11.07 2.86 -8.96
N ALA A 71 -11.79 1.79 -8.59
CA ALA A 71 -13.23 1.82 -8.39
C ALA A 71 -13.62 2.65 -7.17
N ASP A 72 -12.96 2.44 -6.02
CA ASP A 72 -13.18 3.22 -4.80
C ASP A 72 -12.85 4.70 -5.01
N TRP A 73 -11.74 5.01 -5.69
CA TRP A 73 -11.35 6.38 -6.00
C TRP A 73 -12.45 7.14 -6.76
N LYS A 74 -13.03 6.53 -7.80
CA LYS A 74 -14.13 7.13 -8.56
C LYS A 74 -15.38 7.33 -7.70
N LYS A 75 -15.72 6.34 -6.86
CA LYS A 75 -16.86 6.39 -5.94
C LYS A 75 -16.70 7.54 -4.93
N GLU A 76 -15.54 7.68 -4.31
CA GLU A 76 -15.27 8.76 -3.37
C GLU A 76 -15.18 10.12 -4.05
N GLN A 77 -14.62 10.20 -5.26
CA GLN A 77 -14.61 11.43 -6.05
C GLN A 77 -16.04 11.93 -6.32
N VAL A 78 -16.98 11.05 -6.68
CA VAL A 78 -18.39 11.43 -6.88
C VAL A 78 -19.00 11.98 -5.59
N LYS A 79 -18.70 11.37 -4.42
CA LYS A 79 -19.16 11.89 -3.12
C LYS A 79 -18.58 13.27 -2.82
N GLU A 80 -17.29 13.47 -3.11
CA GLU A 80 -16.62 14.75 -2.91
C GLU A 80 -17.16 15.84 -3.85
N GLN A 81 -17.46 15.50 -5.11
CA GLN A 81 -18.12 16.40 -6.06
C GLN A 81 -19.50 16.82 -5.55
N LYS A 82 -20.30 15.88 -5.03
CA LYS A 82 -21.60 16.19 -4.40
C LYS A 82 -21.43 17.11 -3.18
N ARG A 83 -20.46 16.83 -2.31
CA ARG A 83 -20.13 17.71 -1.16
C ARG A 83 -19.69 19.10 -1.62
N LYS A 84 -18.92 19.19 -2.72
CA LYS A 84 -18.50 20.46 -3.32
C LYS A 84 -19.69 21.25 -3.86
N ALA A 85 -20.60 20.59 -4.57
CA ALA A 85 -21.85 21.19 -5.04
C ALA A 85 -22.75 21.66 -3.88
N ALA A 86 -22.69 20.98 -2.73
CA ALA A 86 -23.37 21.37 -1.48
C ALA A 86 -22.62 22.44 -0.66
N GLY A 87 -21.58 23.08 -1.21
CA GLY A 87 -20.89 24.21 -0.58
C GLY A 87 -19.62 23.86 0.20
N SER A 88 -19.12 22.63 0.15
CA SER A 88 -17.82 22.28 0.75
C SER A 88 -16.68 23.12 0.14
N LYS A 89 -15.78 23.63 1.00
CA LYS A 89 -14.58 24.34 0.53
C LYS A 89 -13.54 23.39 -0.06
N LYS A 90 -13.50 22.13 0.39
CA LYS A 90 -12.54 21.11 -0.09
C LYS A 90 -12.81 20.78 -1.56
N ALA A 91 -11.76 20.84 -2.37
CA ALA A 91 -11.84 20.39 -3.76
C ALA A 91 -12.00 18.86 -3.80
N PRO A 92 -12.77 18.30 -4.75
CA PRO A 92 -12.77 16.88 -5.02
C PRO A 92 -11.38 16.41 -5.48
N ARG A 93 -11.05 15.16 -5.18
CA ARG A 93 -9.85 14.50 -5.69
C ARG A 93 -9.81 14.53 -7.23
N PRO A 94 -8.61 14.52 -7.84
CA PRO A 94 -8.48 14.48 -9.30
C PRO A 94 -9.00 13.17 -9.86
N ASN A 95 -9.12 13.09 -11.19
CA ASN A 95 -9.43 11.82 -11.85
C ASN A 95 -8.32 10.79 -11.56
N TRP A 96 -8.71 9.52 -11.44
CA TRP A 96 -7.75 8.43 -11.31
C TRP A 96 -6.79 8.43 -12.50
N SER A 97 -5.50 8.38 -12.20
CA SER A 97 -4.41 8.22 -13.16
C SER A 97 -3.56 7.02 -12.74
N PRO A 98 -3.48 5.96 -13.54
CA PRO A 98 -2.64 4.81 -13.22
C PRO A 98 -1.19 5.21 -12.87
N ALA A 99 -0.62 6.18 -13.59
CA ALA A 99 0.75 6.64 -13.33
C ALA A 99 0.95 7.24 -11.92
N ASN A 100 -0.07 7.91 -11.39
CA ASN A 100 0.05 8.67 -10.13
C ASN A 100 -0.55 7.93 -8.94
N GLN A 101 -1.54 7.07 -9.13
CA GLN A 101 -2.23 6.42 -8.02
C GLN A 101 -2.01 4.91 -7.92
N SER A 102 -1.66 4.22 -9.01
CA SER A 102 -1.54 2.77 -8.98
C SER A 102 -0.27 2.29 -8.26
N LEU A 103 -0.36 1.14 -7.60
CA LEU A 103 0.76 0.46 -6.97
C LEU A 103 1.67 -0.18 -8.01
N ALA A 104 1.11 -0.73 -9.09
CA ALA A 104 1.90 -1.27 -10.18
C ALA A 104 2.86 -0.22 -10.75
N ALA A 105 2.36 0.97 -11.06
CA ALA A 105 3.18 2.08 -11.55
C ALA A 105 4.24 2.51 -10.52
N PHE A 106 3.86 2.58 -9.25
CA PHE A 106 4.78 2.93 -8.17
C PHE A 106 5.93 1.92 -8.06
N PHE A 107 5.63 0.63 -7.93
CA PHE A 107 6.66 -0.41 -7.76
C PHE A 107 7.53 -0.60 -9.00
N ASN A 108 6.96 -0.48 -10.21
CA ASN A 108 7.74 -0.51 -11.44
C ASN A 108 8.75 0.66 -11.54
N ALA A 109 8.44 1.80 -10.93
CA ALA A 109 9.34 2.94 -10.86
C ALA A 109 10.37 2.83 -9.71
N GLN A 110 10.14 1.96 -8.72
CA GLN A 110 11.05 1.81 -7.58
C GLN A 110 12.31 1.05 -7.95
N LYS A 111 13.46 1.66 -7.65
CA LYS A 111 14.76 0.97 -7.67
C LYS A 111 15.03 0.39 -6.29
N LEU A 112 14.62 -0.86 -6.08
CA LEU A 112 14.82 -1.55 -4.81
C LEU A 112 16.30 -1.64 -4.46
N ALA A 113 16.65 -1.25 -3.23
CA ALA A 113 18.00 -1.40 -2.70
C ALA A 113 18.34 -2.88 -2.45
N GLY A 114 19.63 -3.19 -2.31
CA GLY A 114 20.08 -4.55 -2.01
C GLY A 114 19.44 -5.08 -0.72
N GLY A 115 18.65 -6.15 -0.85
CA GLY A 115 17.91 -6.77 0.27
C GLY A 115 16.47 -6.29 0.42
N GLN A 116 16.01 -5.34 -0.40
CA GLN A 116 14.59 -5.00 -0.50
C GLN A 116 13.86 -5.95 -1.44
N LYS A 117 12.67 -6.42 -1.03
CA LYS A 117 11.83 -7.32 -1.84
C LYS A 117 10.36 -6.98 -1.71
N ILE A 118 9.61 -7.29 -2.77
CA ILE A 118 8.15 -7.25 -2.78
C ILE A 118 7.69 -8.69 -2.98
N CYS A 119 6.97 -9.21 -2.01
CA CYS A 119 6.41 -10.54 -1.97
C CYS A 119 4.89 -10.40 -2.11
N ILE A 120 4.31 -11.11 -3.07
CA ILE A 120 2.87 -11.02 -3.38
C ILE A 120 2.29 -12.43 -3.20
N SER A 121 1.16 -12.52 -2.52
CA SER A 121 0.44 -13.78 -2.36
C SER A 121 -0.11 -14.26 -3.71
N ASP A 122 -0.07 -15.58 -3.90
CA ASP A 122 -0.74 -16.25 -5.01
C ASP A 122 -2.18 -16.57 -4.57
N PRO A 123 -3.22 -15.96 -5.17
CA PRO A 123 -4.60 -16.15 -4.74
C PRO A 123 -5.10 -17.58 -4.98
N ALA A 124 -4.45 -18.35 -5.86
CA ALA A 124 -4.81 -19.74 -6.15
C ALA A 124 -4.23 -20.73 -5.13
N LYS A 125 -3.40 -20.28 -4.18
CA LYS A 125 -2.74 -21.15 -3.20
C LYS A 125 -2.96 -20.62 -1.79
N PRO A 126 -3.16 -21.51 -0.79
CA PRO A 126 -3.06 -21.12 0.60
C PRO A 126 -1.71 -20.45 0.83
N HIS A 127 -1.73 -19.15 1.13
CA HIS A 127 -0.52 -18.37 1.34
C HIS A 127 -0.22 -18.25 2.82
N VAL A 128 0.89 -18.85 3.25
CA VAL A 128 1.49 -18.64 4.56
C VAL A 128 2.73 -17.78 4.36
N ILE A 129 2.80 -16.64 5.05
CA ILE A 129 4.05 -15.90 5.20
C ILE A 129 4.83 -16.59 6.32
N ASP A 130 5.61 -17.62 5.96
CA ASP A 130 6.50 -18.28 6.90
C ASP A 130 7.76 -17.44 7.09
N LEU A 131 7.94 -16.95 8.32
CA LEU A 131 9.08 -16.11 8.72
C LEU A 131 10.00 -16.85 9.70
N LEU A 132 9.76 -18.14 9.93
CA LEU A 132 10.57 -18.94 10.84
C LEU A 132 11.86 -19.36 10.17
N ASP A 133 12.94 -19.40 10.95
CA ASP A 133 14.15 -20.08 10.54
C ASP A 133 13.85 -21.59 10.40
N PRO A 134 14.35 -22.26 9.36
CA PRO A 134 14.27 -23.71 9.28
C PRO A 134 14.87 -24.30 10.55
N LEU A 135 14.10 -25.17 11.22
CA LEU A 135 14.65 -25.94 12.32
C LEU A 135 15.78 -26.81 11.75
N GLY A 136 17.01 -26.55 12.15
CA GLY A 136 18.16 -27.31 11.70
C GLY A 136 18.00 -28.78 12.10
N TYR A 137 17.87 -29.66 11.13
CA TYR A 137 18.03 -31.10 11.28
C TYR A 137 19.10 -31.60 10.32
#